data_AF-A0A914ZYV3-F1
#
_entry.id   AF-A0A914ZYV3-F1
#
_cell.length_a   1.000
_cell.length_b   1.000
_cell.length_c   1.000
_cell.angle_alpha   90.00
_cell.angle_beta   90.00
_cell.angle_gamma   90.00
#
_symmetry.space_group_name_H-M   'P 1'
#
loop_
_entity.id
_entity.type
_entity.pdbx_description
1 polymer ?
#
loop_
_entity_poly.entity_id
_entity_poly.type
_entity_poly.pdbx_seq_one_letter_code
_entity_poly.pdbx_strand_id
1 'polypeptide(L)'
;MSRACNEQKKVTVGELLENDDTDLEGVSDGSSNDGISLRESLFEMDSEEETELKATKKIAEESNKMQVFLFRNSESMNNISDQWMPRSFIDGKYVRYDLNQPSELPHRTSTIAFKNDPPLTVIGLRMCDMLGEAL
;
A
#
# COMPACT_ATOMS: atom_id res chain seq x y z
N MET A 1 28.48 -17.80 -17.44
CA MET A 1 27.25 -18.20 -16.74
C MET A 1 26.21 -17.11 -16.97
N SER A 2 25.33 -17.30 -17.95
CA SER A 2 24.32 -16.32 -18.37
C SER A 2 22.98 -16.67 -17.72
N ARG A 3 22.36 -15.72 -17.01
CA ARG A 3 21.02 -15.90 -16.42
C ARG A 3 19.98 -15.47 -17.46
N ALA A 4 19.12 -16.40 -17.85
CA ALA A 4 17.99 -16.15 -18.75
C ALA A 4 16.90 -15.34 -18.03
N CYS A 5 16.38 -14.34 -18.74
CA CYS A 5 15.24 -13.52 -18.36
C CYS A 5 13.96 -14.36 -18.42
N ASN A 6 13.12 -14.30 -17.38
CA ASN A 6 11.85 -15.04 -17.33
C ASN A 6 10.72 -14.13 -17.79
N GLU A 7 10.05 -14.52 -18.87
CA GLU A 7 9.00 -13.74 -19.55
C GLU A 7 7.66 -13.95 -18.83
N GLN A 8 7.07 -12.88 -18.29
CA GLN A 8 5.78 -12.97 -17.60
C GLN A 8 4.64 -12.92 -18.62
N LYS A 9 3.90 -14.04 -18.73
CA LYS A 9 2.73 -14.18 -19.60
C LYS A 9 1.51 -13.51 -18.95
N LYS A 10 0.93 -12.52 -19.63
CA LYS A 10 -0.30 -11.82 -19.23
C LYS A 10 -1.51 -12.69 -19.59
N VAL A 11 -2.27 -13.16 -18.60
CA VAL A 11 -3.51 -13.92 -18.79
C VAL A 11 -4.70 -13.00 -18.51
N THR A 12 -5.69 -13.02 -19.41
CA THR A 12 -6.88 -12.16 -19.36
C THR A 12 -8.10 -12.98 -18.93
N VAL A 13 -9.06 -12.35 -18.25
CA VAL A 13 -10.15 -12.92 -17.42
C VAL A 13 -11.27 -13.60 -18.24
N GLY A 14 -10.94 -14.42 -19.24
CA GLY A 14 -11.91 -14.99 -20.19
C GLY A 14 -11.92 -16.51 -20.34
N GLU A 15 -11.06 -17.26 -19.64
CA GLU A 15 -10.83 -18.70 -19.93
C GLU A 15 -11.04 -19.63 -18.71
N LEU A 16 -11.99 -19.33 -17.82
CA LEU A 16 -12.28 -20.20 -16.66
C LEU A 16 -13.76 -20.60 -16.53
N LEU A 17 -14.46 -20.83 -17.65
CA LEU A 17 -15.80 -21.41 -17.62
C LEU A 17 -15.88 -22.58 -18.60
N GLU A 18 -15.46 -23.76 -18.13
CA GLU A 18 -15.84 -25.05 -18.70
C GLU A 18 -16.34 -25.96 -17.57
N ASN A 19 -17.68 -26.04 -17.52
CA ASN A 19 -18.53 -27.23 -17.32
C ASN A 19 -18.16 -28.24 -16.23
N ASP A 20 -18.97 -28.26 -15.15
CA ASP A 20 -19.22 -29.47 -14.36
C ASP A 20 -20.75 -29.67 -14.27
N ASP A 21 -21.26 -30.52 -15.16
CA ASP A 21 -22.60 -31.11 -15.08
C ASP A 21 -22.53 -32.33 -14.16
N THR A 22 -23.18 -32.26 -13.00
CA THR A 22 -23.48 -33.44 -12.18
C THR A 22 -24.97 -33.55 -11.93
N ASP A 23 -25.57 -34.54 -12.58
CA ASP A 23 -26.96 -34.97 -12.42
C ASP A 23 -27.15 -35.70 -11.08
N LEU A 24 -28.17 -35.32 -10.31
CA LEU A 24 -28.64 -36.15 -9.18
C LEU A 24 -30.15 -36.02 -9.02
N GLU A 25 -30.84 -36.98 -9.62
CA GLU A 25 -32.26 -37.32 -9.40
C GLU A 25 -32.42 -38.02 -8.03
N GLY A 26 -33.46 -37.67 -7.28
CA GLY A 26 -33.78 -38.34 -6.01
C GLY A 26 -34.99 -37.73 -5.28
N VAL A 27 -36.17 -38.28 -5.59
CA VAL A 27 -37.51 -37.92 -5.11
C VAL A 27 -37.77 -38.43 -3.67
N SER A 28 -38.46 -37.66 -2.81
CA SER A 28 -39.53 -38.21 -1.94
C SER A 28 -40.40 -37.13 -1.28
N ASP A 29 -41.70 -37.34 -1.36
CA ASP A 29 -42.80 -36.52 -0.85
C ASP A 29 -43.05 -36.65 0.68
N GLY A 30 -43.65 -35.61 1.27
CA GLY A 30 -44.78 -35.80 2.18
C GLY A 30 -44.61 -35.58 3.70
N SER A 31 -45.19 -34.45 4.15
CA SER A 31 -46.21 -34.36 5.23
C SER A 31 -45.84 -34.32 6.73
N SER A 32 -46.27 -33.19 7.34
CA SER A 32 -46.94 -33.00 8.65
C SER A 32 -46.15 -32.82 9.97
N ASN A 33 -46.33 -31.60 10.51
CA ASN A 33 -46.69 -31.22 11.89
C ASN A 33 -45.88 -31.77 13.09
N ASP A 34 -45.22 -30.88 13.84
CA ASP A 34 -45.80 -30.26 15.05
C ASP A 34 -44.78 -29.30 15.70
N GLY A 35 -45.26 -28.15 16.18
CA GLY A 35 -44.42 -27.11 16.75
C GLY A 35 -43.88 -27.47 18.14
N ILE A 36 -42.68 -26.99 18.45
CA ILE A 36 -42.23 -26.68 19.80
C ILE A 36 -41.19 -25.55 19.72
N SER A 37 -41.51 -24.46 20.42
CA SER A 37 -40.59 -23.56 21.13
C SER A 37 -39.65 -22.64 20.33
N LEU A 38 -40.11 -21.40 20.17
CA LEU A 38 -39.33 -20.17 20.02
C LEU A 38 -38.31 -19.96 21.16
N ARG A 39 -37.26 -20.79 21.27
CA ARG A 39 -36.28 -20.71 22.37
C ARG A 39 -34.84 -21.00 21.95
N GLU A 40 -34.42 -20.54 20.78
CA GLU A 40 -32.99 -20.30 20.53
C GLU A 40 -32.79 -19.46 19.26
N SER A 41 -33.55 -18.36 19.18
CA SER A 41 -32.99 -17.16 18.59
C SER A 41 -31.97 -16.63 19.60
N LEU A 42 -30.79 -17.24 19.57
CA LEU A 42 -29.56 -16.80 20.20
C LEU A 42 -29.17 -15.49 19.52
N PHE A 43 -29.90 -14.41 19.84
CA PHE A 43 -29.39 -13.08 19.70
C PHE A 43 -28.27 -12.95 20.73
N GLU A 44 -27.06 -13.33 20.31
CA GLU A 44 -25.83 -12.78 20.86
C GLU A 44 -25.90 -11.26 20.63
N MET A 45 -26.51 -10.57 21.58
CA MET A 45 -26.38 -9.13 21.75
C MET A 45 -24.97 -8.90 22.27
N ASP A 46 -23.98 -8.91 21.36
CA ASP A 46 -22.66 -8.37 21.64
C ASP A 46 -22.88 -6.88 21.97
N SER A 47 -22.84 -6.56 23.26
CA SER A 47 -22.94 -5.18 23.74
C SER A 47 -21.82 -4.35 23.14
N GLU A 48 -22.09 -3.08 22.81
CA GLU A 48 -21.09 -2.16 22.27
C GLU A 48 -19.84 -2.09 23.20
N GLU A 49 -20.03 -2.22 24.51
CA GLU A 49 -18.97 -2.28 25.51
C GLU A 49 -18.05 -3.52 25.36
N GLU A 50 -18.57 -4.70 25.02
CA GLU A 50 -17.75 -5.90 24.76
C GLU A 50 -16.94 -5.79 23.47
N THR A 51 -17.45 -5.08 22.47
CA THR A 51 -16.72 -4.82 21.22
C THR A 51 -15.56 -3.85 21.44
N GLU A 52 -15.73 -2.82 22.30
CA GLU A 52 -14.67 -1.89 22.69
C GLU A 52 -13.61 -2.56 23.58
N LEU A 53 -14.01 -3.43 24.51
CA LEU A 53 -13.10 -4.21 25.34
C LEU A 53 -12.31 -5.26 24.52
N LYS A 54 -12.92 -5.88 23.51
CA LYS A 54 -12.23 -6.73 22.54
C LYS A 54 -11.28 -5.92 21.64
N ALA A 55 -11.68 -4.74 21.18
CA ALA A 55 -10.84 -3.88 20.35
C ALA A 55 -9.61 -3.37 21.14
N THR A 56 -9.81 -2.90 22.37
CA THR A 56 -8.71 -2.45 23.25
C THR A 56 -7.80 -3.60 23.69
N LYS A 57 -8.33 -4.80 23.98
CA LYS A 57 -7.50 -5.99 24.23
C LYS A 57 -6.70 -6.44 23.01
N LYS A 58 -7.28 -6.38 21.80
CA LYS A 58 -6.56 -6.71 20.55
C LYS A 58 -5.43 -5.71 20.28
N ILE A 59 -5.65 -4.42 20.53
CA ILE A 59 -4.63 -3.37 20.47
C ILE A 59 -3.52 -3.61 21.52
N ALA A 60 -3.88 -4.05 22.73
CA ALA A 60 -2.92 -4.36 23.79
C ALA A 60 -2.12 -5.67 23.57
N GLU A 61 -2.69 -6.67 22.89
CA GLU A 61 -1.96 -7.86 22.45
C GLU A 61 -1.09 -7.60 21.21
N GLU A 62 -1.44 -6.60 20.39
CA GLU A 62 -0.63 -6.13 19.27
C GLU A 62 0.47 -5.14 19.69
N SER A 63 0.30 -4.43 20.81
CA SER A 63 1.29 -3.45 21.30
C SER A 63 2.61 -4.06 21.77
N ASN A 64 2.64 -5.37 22.04
CA ASN A 64 3.87 -6.12 22.35
C ASN A 64 4.48 -6.82 21.12
N LYS A 65 3.96 -6.61 19.92
CA LYS A 65 4.51 -7.18 18.69
C LYS A 65 5.48 -6.19 18.04
N MET A 66 6.61 -6.71 17.55
CA MET A 66 7.54 -5.93 16.75
C MET A 66 6.85 -5.47 15.47
N GLN A 67 6.76 -4.14 15.28
CA GLN A 67 6.23 -3.53 14.08
C GLN A 67 7.38 -3.09 13.17
N VAL A 68 7.28 -3.43 11.89
CA VAL A 68 8.25 -3.01 10.86
C VAL A 68 7.51 -2.17 9.84
N PHE A 69 7.94 -0.93 9.66
CA PHE A 69 7.38 -0.02 8.67
C PHE A 69 8.31 0.06 7.44
N LEU A 70 7.74 -0.08 6.25
CA LEU A 70 8.46 0.04 4.98
C LEU A 70 7.83 1.16 4.16
N PHE A 71 8.63 2.19 3.88
CA PHE A 71 8.20 3.33 3.07
C PHE A 71 9.04 3.42 1.79
N ARG A 72 8.40 3.83 0.69
CA ARG A 72 9.11 4.27 -0.51
C ARG A 72 9.61 5.70 -0.29
N ASN A 73 10.74 6.04 -0.88
CA ASN A 73 11.17 7.44 -0.96
C ASN A 73 10.11 8.30 -1.70
N SER A 74 10.04 9.58 -1.30
CA SER A 74 9.11 10.55 -1.86
C SER A 74 9.56 11.08 -3.23
N GLU A 75 8.90 12.13 -3.72
CA GLU A 75 9.15 12.77 -5.03
C GLU A 75 10.59 13.25 -5.17
N SER A 76 11.31 12.71 -6.17
CA SER A 76 12.67 13.13 -6.52
C SER A 76 12.67 14.16 -7.64
N MET A 77 13.72 14.99 -7.73
CA MET A 77 13.90 15.97 -8.81
C MET A 77 13.83 15.36 -10.23
N ASN A 78 14.32 14.12 -10.40
CA ASN A 78 14.23 13.40 -11.69
C ASN A 78 12.78 13.01 -12.04
N ASN A 79 11.86 12.92 -11.09
CA ASN A 79 10.46 12.61 -11.40
C ASN A 79 9.71 13.81 -11.99
N ILE A 80 10.18 15.04 -11.71
CA ILE A 80 9.53 16.27 -12.16
C ILE A 80 10.12 16.78 -13.47
N SER A 81 11.43 16.72 -13.63
CA SER A 81 12.07 17.21 -14.84
C SER A 81 13.40 16.54 -15.12
N ASP A 82 13.52 15.85 -16.25
CA ASP A 82 14.79 15.25 -16.69
C ASP A 82 15.90 16.28 -16.99
N GLN A 83 15.52 17.56 -17.14
CA GLN A 83 16.41 18.67 -17.50
C GLN A 83 16.67 19.62 -16.33
N TRP A 84 16.40 19.20 -15.09
CA TRP A 84 16.56 20.07 -13.93
C TRP A 84 18.03 20.45 -13.69
N MET A 85 18.97 19.51 -13.85
CA MET A 85 20.39 19.76 -13.62
C MET A 85 20.98 20.86 -14.51
N PRO A 86 20.89 20.80 -15.86
CA PRO A 86 21.45 21.85 -16.71
C PRO A 86 20.82 23.23 -16.48
N ARG A 87 19.59 23.28 -15.97
CA ARG A 87 18.92 24.55 -15.61
C ARG A 87 19.31 25.08 -14.23
N SER A 88 19.64 24.19 -13.30
CA SER A 88 19.91 24.56 -11.90
C SER A 88 21.39 24.81 -11.61
N PHE A 89 22.31 24.32 -12.44
CA PHE A 89 23.74 24.55 -12.25
C PHE A 89 24.24 25.65 -13.19
N ILE A 90 24.44 26.84 -12.65
CA ILE A 90 24.96 28.04 -13.35
C ILE A 90 26.37 28.31 -12.82
N ASP A 91 27.37 28.34 -13.71
CA ASP A 91 28.79 28.53 -13.35
C ASP A 91 29.28 27.57 -12.25
N GLY A 92 28.80 26.33 -12.28
CA GLY A 92 29.13 25.30 -11.30
C GLY A 92 28.46 25.46 -9.93
N LYS A 93 27.65 26.50 -9.74
CA LYS A 93 26.88 26.75 -8.52
C LYS A 93 25.43 26.36 -8.71
N TYR A 94 24.84 25.79 -7.67
CA TYR A 94 23.43 25.49 -7.65
C TYR A 94 22.60 26.78 -7.46
N VAL A 95 21.63 26.98 -8.34
CA VAL A 95 20.65 28.06 -8.32
C VAL A 95 19.30 27.44 -8.61
N ARG A 96 18.37 27.55 -7.66
CA ARG A 96 16.98 27.12 -7.90
C ARG A 96 16.28 28.08 -8.86
N TYR A 97 15.55 27.51 -9.81
CA TYR A 97 14.68 28.23 -10.75
C TYR A 97 13.19 28.00 -10.48
N ASP A 98 12.86 27.00 -9.67
CA ASP A 98 11.48 26.63 -9.32
C ASP A 98 11.36 26.50 -7.79
N LEU A 99 10.18 26.83 -7.24
CA LEU A 99 9.92 26.82 -5.81
C LEU A 99 9.88 25.40 -5.21
N ASN A 100 9.57 24.39 -6.02
CA ASN A 100 9.60 23.00 -5.62
C ASN A 100 11.03 22.42 -5.56
N GLN A 101 12.05 23.20 -5.93
CA GLN A 101 13.43 22.78 -5.79
C GLN A 101 14.00 23.10 -4.40
N PRO A 102 14.90 22.26 -3.86
CA PRO A 102 15.53 22.54 -2.57
C PRO A 102 16.23 23.91 -2.58
N SER A 103 16.27 24.58 -1.44
CA SER A 103 16.93 25.89 -1.32
C SER A 103 18.44 25.80 -1.57
N GLU A 104 19.03 24.68 -1.19
CA GLU A 104 20.45 24.39 -1.32
C GLU A 104 20.67 22.89 -1.54
N LEU A 105 21.81 22.54 -2.12
CA LEU A 105 22.21 21.14 -2.29
C LEU A 105 23.38 20.80 -1.36
N PRO A 106 23.44 19.56 -0.84
CA PRO A 106 24.57 19.12 -0.03
C PRO A 106 25.87 19.18 -0.84
N HIS A 107 26.98 19.49 -0.17
CA HIS A 107 28.28 19.46 -0.83
C HIS A 107 28.62 18.03 -1.27
N ARG A 108 29.03 17.87 -2.53
CA ARG A 108 29.48 16.59 -3.12
C ARG A 108 30.76 16.80 -3.91
N THR A 109 31.50 15.72 -4.14
CA THR A 109 32.75 15.72 -4.92
C THR A 109 32.57 16.29 -6.33
N SER A 110 31.40 16.10 -6.94
CA SER A 110 31.07 16.64 -8.26
C SER A 110 29.57 16.87 -8.41
N THR A 111 29.20 17.89 -9.18
CA THR A 111 27.80 18.18 -9.54
C THR A 111 27.14 17.02 -10.28
N ILE A 112 27.91 16.22 -11.04
CA ILE A 112 27.36 15.08 -11.77
C ILE A 112 26.91 13.94 -10.86
N ALA A 113 27.32 13.93 -9.59
CA ALA A 113 26.86 12.97 -8.60
C ALA A 113 25.34 13.02 -8.41
N PHE A 114 24.70 14.17 -8.64
CA PHE A 114 23.25 14.32 -8.57
C PHE A 114 22.49 13.70 -9.74
N LYS A 115 23.18 13.29 -10.82
CA LYS A 115 22.54 12.65 -11.98
C LYS A 115 21.90 11.31 -11.60
N ASN A 116 22.64 10.49 -10.85
CA ASN A 116 22.23 9.14 -10.46
C ASN A 116 21.61 9.09 -9.06
N ASP A 117 21.79 10.15 -8.28
CA ASP A 117 21.27 10.29 -6.92
C ASP A 117 20.67 11.69 -6.74
N PRO A 118 19.48 11.94 -7.33
CA PRO A 118 18.82 13.23 -7.28
C PRO A 118 18.27 13.51 -5.87
N PRO A 119 18.23 14.78 -5.44
CA PRO A 119 17.60 15.15 -4.18
C PRO A 119 16.06 15.00 -4.28
N LEU A 120 15.42 14.96 -3.11
CA LEU A 120 13.97 15.17 -3.01
C LEU A 120 13.61 16.61 -3.40
N THR A 121 12.38 16.78 -3.88
CA THR A 121 11.78 18.10 -4.06
C THR A 121 11.28 18.67 -2.73
N VAL A 122 10.89 19.94 -2.69
CA VAL A 122 10.31 20.56 -1.48
C VAL A 122 9.00 19.89 -1.11
N ILE A 123 8.15 19.56 -2.09
CA ILE A 123 6.93 18.78 -1.88
C ILE A 123 7.29 17.37 -1.40
N GLY A 124 8.30 16.75 -2.02
CA GLY A 124 8.84 15.45 -1.61
C GLY A 124 9.21 15.40 -0.13
N LEU A 125 9.95 16.41 0.33
CA LEU A 125 10.34 16.59 1.72
C LEU A 125 9.13 16.80 2.63
N ARG A 126 8.18 17.66 2.25
CA ARG A 126 6.98 17.93 3.07
C ARG A 126 6.10 16.68 3.23
N MET A 127 6.02 15.82 2.22
CA MET A 127 5.33 14.53 2.34
C MET A 127 6.00 13.61 3.39
N CYS A 128 7.33 13.59 3.44
CA CYS A 128 8.06 12.85 4.47
C CYS A 128 7.81 13.44 5.87
N ASP A 129 7.78 14.77 6.00
CA ASP A 129 7.47 15.41 7.27
C ASP A 129 6.05 15.07 7.75
N MET A 130 5.05 15.15 6.87
CA MET A 130 3.66 14.80 7.20
C MET A 130 3.53 13.33 7.63
N LEU A 131 4.26 12.41 6.98
CA LEU A 131 4.30 11.01 7.38
C LEU A 131 4.94 10.85 8.77
N GLY A 132 6.03 11.57 9.04
CA GLY A 132 6.70 11.55 10.35
C GLY A 132 5.87 12.21 11.46
N GLU A 133 5.08 13.24 11.13
CA GLU A 133 4.14 13.89 12.05
C GLU A 133 2.92 12.99 12.37
N ALA A 134 2.56 12.06 11.48
CA ALA A 134 1.41 11.17 11.62
C ALA A 134 1.71 9.84 12.32
N LEU A 135 2.98 9.44 12.41
CA LEU A 135 3.45 8.24 13.10
C LEU A 135 3.73 8.52 14.58
#